data_AF-A0A953PAK5-F1
#
_entry.id   AF-A0A953PAK5-F1
#
_cell.length_a   1.000
_cell.length_b   1.000
_cell.length_c   1.000
_cell.angle_alpha   90.00
_cell.angle_beta   90.00
_cell.angle_gamma   90.00
#
_symmetry.space_group_name_H-M   'P 1'
#
loop_
_entity.id
_entity.type
_entity.pdbx_description
1 polymer ?
#
loop_
_entity_poly.entity_id
_entity_poly.type
_entity_poly.pdbx_seq_one_letter_code
_entity_poly.pdbx_strand_id
1 'polypeptide(L)'
;MKRISILLLVFFTGFVLAAWPQAQTQCKHKPKIITFDAPGAGTGPGQGTTPYVIDSQGTIVGPYVDADNVNHGFVRARDGTITTFDVPGAGTGAGQGTVALGINPAGAITGMYFDANCLYHGFLRDPDGTITTFDAPGAGTVGGSCSTNIWWLVMKGTAAQNINAAGTITGIYTDANGVGHTFLRAPDGTFTTFDAPGAGTEAPQGTWTATSYTLNPAGAITGWYVDSGMALHGYLRTAKGTVTTFDVPGAGTGAIQGTVPLSLNPEREVTGFYLDGSSAFHGFLRSPRGKLTTFDVPGGGTGFFQGTYPVSINPAGAITGNYTDTNNVNHGFLRAPDGKLTTFDVPGAGAGAYQGTIPYGNNPAGAITGAYVDANGASHGFLRRADDEHER
;
A
#
# COMPACT_ATOMS: atom_id res chain seq x y z
N MET A 1 -63.31 -59.33 -42.67
CA MET A 1 -62.12 -60.01 -43.24
C MET A 1 -60.91 -59.10 -43.09
N LYS A 2 -59.78 -59.66 -42.63
CA LYS A 2 -58.40 -59.08 -42.48
C LYS A 2 -58.15 -58.32 -41.16
N ARG A 3 -57.49 -58.97 -40.17
CA ARG A 3 -56.03 -59.03 -39.84
C ARG A 3 -55.57 -57.75 -39.11
N ILE A 4 -55.30 -57.78 -37.79
CA ILE A 4 -54.07 -58.19 -37.07
C ILE A 4 -52.78 -57.53 -37.59
N SER A 5 -52.30 -56.60 -36.76
CA SER A 5 -50.93 -56.17 -36.37
C SER A 5 -49.84 -55.92 -37.42
N ILE A 6 -49.09 -54.82 -37.23
CA ILE A 6 -47.62 -54.79 -37.05
C ILE A 6 -47.09 -53.34 -36.91
N LEU A 7 -46.33 -53.10 -35.83
CA LEU A 7 -45.14 -52.23 -35.65
C LEU A 7 -45.25 -50.71 -35.95
N LEU A 8 -44.51 -49.78 -35.36
CA LEU A 8 -43.51 -49.65 -34.30
C LEU A 8 -43.19 -48.14 -34.31
N LEU A 9 -43.13 -47.42 -33.19
CA LEU A 9 -41.99 -46.57 -32.82
C LEU A 9 -42.28 -45.74 -31.56
N VAL A 10 -41.31 -45.83 -30.67
CA VAL A 10 -41.11 -45.10 -29.42
C VAL A 10 -40.91 -43.61 -29.67
N PHE A 11 -41.48 -42.73 -28.84
CA PHE A 11 -40.76 -41.52 -28.40
C PHE A 11 -41.13 -41.12 -26.96
N PHE A 12 -40.08 -40.80 -26.22
CA PHE A 12 -39.97 -40.49 -24.80
C PHE A 12 -40.82 -39.29 -24.35
N THR A 13 -41.40 -39.41 -23.16
CA THR A 13 -42.04 -38.32 -22.40
C THR A 13 -40.98 -37.36 -21.87
N GLY A 14 -41.00 -36.11 -22.33
CA GLY A 14 -40.23 -35.01 -21.73
C GLY A 14 -41.01 -34.39 -20.57
N PHE A 15 -40.47 -34.51 -19.35
CA PHE A 15 -40.88 -33.69 -18.22
C PHE A 15 -40.20 -32.31 -18.33
N VAL A 16 -41.00 -31.26 -18.50
CA VAL A 16 -40.51 -29.86 -18.40
C VAL A 16 -40.61 -29.45 -16.93
N LEU A 17 -39.46 -29.38 -16.26
CA LEU A 17 -39.33 -28.66 -14.99
C LEU A 17 -39.30 -27.17 -15.29
N ALA A 18 -40.36 -26.46 -14.92
CA ALA A 18 -40.41 -25.00 -14.96
C ALA A 18 -39.47 -24.43 -13.88
N ALA A 19 -38.30 -23.95 -14.29
CA ALA A 19 -37.41 -23.19 -13.43
C ALA A 19 -38.00 -21.78 -13.20
N TRP A 20 -38.21 -21.42 -11.94
CA TRP A 20 -38.51 -20.04 -11.55
C TRP A 20 -37.21 -19.22 -11.66
N PRO A 21 -37.17 -18.12 -12.42
CA PRO A 21 -36.00 -17.25 -12.39
C PRO A 21 -36.02 -16.47 -11.08
N GLN A 22 -35.13 -16.82 -10.15
CA GLN A 22 -34.69 -15.87 -9.12
C GLN A 22 -33.93 -14.76 -9.86
N ALA A 23 -34.64 -13.71 -10.23
CA ALA A 23 -34.01 -12.45 -10.58
C ALA A 23 -33.30 -11.92 -9.32
N GLN A 24 -32.00 -12.20 -9.22
CA GLN A 24 -31.13 -11.40 -8.38
C GLN A 24 -31.19 -9.99 -8.95
N THR A 25 -31.93 -9.10 -8.29
CA THR A 25 -31.77 -7.66 -8.47
C THR A 25 -30.33 -7.32 -8.12
N GLN A 26 -29.46 -7.25 -9.14
CA GLN A 26 -28.20 -6.51 -9.04
C GLN A 26 -28.58 -5.06 -8.74
N CYS A 27 -28.57 -4.71 -7.47
CA CYS A 27 -28.66 -3.34 -7.03
C CYS A 27 -27.42 -2.63 -7.58
N LYS A 28 -27.57 -1.85 -8.65
CA LYS A 28 -26.51 -1.00 -9.22
C LYS A 28 -26.22 0.17 -8.28
N HIS A 29 -25.69 -0.10 -7.09
CA HIS A 29 -25.19 0.96 -6.23
C HIS A 29 -23.87 1.44 -6.81
N LYS A 30 -23.81 2.74 -7.09
CA LYS A 30 -22.55 3.38 -7.44
C LYS A 30 -21.72 3.53 -6.16
N PRO A 31 -20.43 3.21 -6.18
CA PRO A 31 -19.57 3.38 -5.03
C PRO A 31 -19.58 4.85 -4.57
N LYS A 32 -19.74 5.07 -3.26
CA LYS A 32 -19.72 6.41 -2.67
C LYS A 32 -18.28 6.77 -2.31
N ILE A 33 -17.78 7.87 -2.87
CA ILE A 33 -16.50 8.48 -2.52
C ILE A 33 -16.77 9.66 -1.60
N ILE A 34 -16.09 9.67 -0.46
CA ILE A 34 -16.13 10.73 0.55
C ILE A 34 -14.74 11.36 0.56
N THR A 35 -14.65 12.67 0.36
CA THR A 35 -13.39 13.41 0.49
C THR A 35 -13.29 14.06 1.87
N PHE A 36 -12.08 14.27 2.37
CA PHE A 36 -11.82 14.89 3.65
C PHE A 36 -10.41 15.47 3.73
N ASP A 37 -10.25 16.50 4.55
CA ASP A 37 -8.94 17.06 4.90
C ASP A 37 -8.76 17.08 6.42
N ALA A 38 -7.54 16.80 6.87
CA ALA A 38 -7.18 16.95 8.27
C ALA A 38 -7.26 18.43 8.67
N PRO A 39 -7.72 18.75 9.90
CA PRO A 39 -7.66 20.13 10.40
C PRO A 39 -6.22 20.65 10.39
N GLY A 40 -5.99 21.79 9.74
CA GLY A 40 -4.66 22.40 9.61
C GLY A 40 -3.85 21.98 8.38
N ALA A 41 -4.40 21.09 7.54
CA ALA A 41 -3.76 20.75 6.26
C ALA A 41 -3.59 21.97 5.36
N GLY A 42 -2.42 22.10 4.75
CA GLY A 42 -2.12 23.14 3.78
C GLY A 42 -2.85 22.91 2.45
N THR A 43 -2.90 23.96 1.62
CA THR A 43 -3.63 23.96 0.33
C THR A 43 -2.72 24.32 -0.85
N GLY A 44 -1.41 24.45 -0.61
CA GLY A 44 -0.42 24.67 -1.65
C GLY A 44 0.06 23.37 -2.31
N PRO A 45 0.85 23.47 -3.38
CA PRO A 45 1.49 22.32 -4.02
C PRO A 45 2.30 21.48 -3.03
N GLY A 46 2.04 20.17 -2.97
CA GLY A 46 2.75 19.24 -2.09
C GLY A 46 2.31 19.27 -0.62
N GLN A 47 1.32 20.11 -0.28
CA GLN A 47 0.70 20.15 1.04
C GLN A 47 -0.57 19.30 1.06
N GLY A 48 -1.17 19.12 2.24
CA GLY A 48 -2.50 18.53 2.35
C GLY A 48 -2.53 17.17 3.05
N THR A 49 -3.60 16.41 2.85
CA THR A 49 -3.90 15.19 3.61
C THR A 49 -3.59 13.93 2.80
N THR A 50 -2.90 12.97 3.41
CA THR A 50 -2.47 11.72 2.74
C THR A 50 -2.79 10.50 3.61
N PRO A 51 -3.96 9.86 3.46
CA PRO A 51 -4.34 8.68 4.25
C PRO A 51 -3.68 7.40 3.70
N TYR A 52 -2.65 6.89 4.38
CA TYR A 52 -1.94 5.69 3.93
C TYR A 52 -2.67 4.38 4.26
N VAL A 53 -3.23 4.26 5.47
CA VAL A 53 -3.72 2.98 5.99
C VAL A 53 -5.17 3.06 6.45
N ILE A 54 -5.93 1.98 6.22
CA ILE A 54 -7.28 1.77 6.73
C ILE A 54 -7.37 0.41 7.42
N ASP A 55 -7.85 0.38 8.67
CA ASP A 55 -8.04 -0.86 9.41
C ASP A 55 -9.37 -1.57 9.07
N SER A 56 -9.61 -2.72 9.69
CA SER A 56 -10.85 -3.49 9.53
C SER A 56 -12.10 -2.83 10.11
N GLN A 57 -11.93 -1.84 11.00
CA GLN A 57 -13.01 -1.05 11.60
C GLN A 57 -13.31 0.23 10.80
N GLY A 58 -12.51 0.53 9.78
CA GLY A 58 -12.63 1.74 8.97
C GLY A 58 -11.93 2.96 9.58
N THR A 59 -11.07 2.77 10.59
CA THR A 59 -10.15 3.81 11.07
C THR A 59 -9.07 4.04 10.03
N ILE A 60 -8.84 5.30 9.68
CA ILE A 60 -7.84 5.70 8.68
C ILE A 60 -6.72 6.47 9.38
N VAL A 61 -5.47 6.20 9.00
CA VAL A 61 -4.29 6.88 9.55
C VAL A 61 -3.38 7.32 8.40
N GLY A 62 -2.73 8.46 8.58
CA GLY A 62 -1.73 8.97 7.66
C GLY A 62 -1.12 10.28 8.15
N PRO A 63 -0.21 10.87 7.37
CA PRO A 63 0.24 12.24 7.59
C PRO A 63 -0.67 13.29 6.93
N TYR A 64 -0.58 14.51 7.42
CA TYR A 64 -0.89 15.70 6.62
C TYR A 64 0.29 16.68 6.68
N VAL A 65 0.41 17.49 5.63
CA VAL A 65 1.39 18.56 5.52
C VAL A 65 0.65 19.89 5.64
N ASP A 66 1.08 20.72 6.59
CA ASP A 66 0.47 22.03 6.84
C ASP A 66 0.95 23.11 5.85
N ALA A 67 0.54 24.36 6.08
CA ALA A 67 0.92 25.50 5.23
C ALA A 67 2.42 25.86 5.31
N ASP A 68 3.09 25.48 6.40
CA ASP A 68 4.52 25.70 6.65
C ASP A 68 5.39 24.51 6.15
N ASN A 69 4.75 23.51 5.55
CA ASN A 69 5.34 22.25 5.06
C ASN A 69 5.87 21.34 6.18
N VAL A 70 5.26 21.38 7.35
CA VAL A 70 5.53 20.48 8.48
C VAL A 70 4.60 19.26 8.39
N ASN A 71 5.14 18.07 8.65
CA ASN A 71 4.36 16.84 8.70
C ASN A 71 3.71 16.66 10.08
N HIS A 72 2.46 16.21 10.08
CA HIS A 72 1.70 15.89 11.28
C HIS A 72 0.99 14.55 11.12
N GLY A 73 0.81 13.80 12.20
CA GLY A 73 0.02 12.58 12.18
C GLY A 73 -1.48 12.89 12.32
N PHE A 74 -2.34 12.09 11.69
CA PHE A 74 -3.77 12.09 11.98
C PHE A 74 -4.37 10.68 12.09
N VAL A 75 -5.48 10.61 12.81
CA VAL A 75 -6.38 9.46 12.90
C VAL A 75 -7.78 9.92 12.54
N ARG A 76 -8.40 9.29 11.57
CA ARG A 76 -9.81 9.51 11.20
C ARG A 76 -10.64 8.31 11.63
N ALA A 77 -11.56 8.51 12.54
CA ALA A 77 -12.51 7.50 12.98
C ALA A 77 -13.56 7.19 11.89
N ARG A 78 -14.28 6.08 12.05
CA ARG A 78 -15.29 5.62 11.09
C ARG A 78 -16.43 6.63 10.88
N ASP A 79 -16.80 7.36 11.93
CA ASP A 79 -17.80 8.43 11.91
C ASP A 79 -17.32 9.71 11.17
N GLY A 80 -16.03 9.78 10.85
CA GLY A 80 -15.41 10.90 10.17
C GLY A 80 -14.71 11.91 11.08
N THR A 81 -14.74 11.72 12.39
CA THR A 81 -13.97 12.54 13.32
C THR A 81 -12.48 12.40 13.04
N ILE A 82 -11.76 13.52 12.91
CA ILE A 82 -10.31 13.54 12.70
C ILE A 82 -9.63 14.11 13.95
N THR A 83 -8.66 13.37 14.47
CA THR A 83 -7.76 13.78 15.55
C THR A 83 -6.35 13.86 15.01
N THR A 84 -5.67 14.98 15.20
CA THR A 84 -4.27 15.17 14.82
C THR A 84 -3.35 14.97 16.02
N PHE A 85 -2.08 14.66 15.76
CA PHE A 85 -1.08 14.49 16.81
C PHE A 85 0.35 14.69 16.27
N ASP A 86 1.23 15.11 17.17
CA ASP A 86 2.67 15.22 16.94
C ASP A 86 3.44 14.37 17.94
N VAL A 87 4.51 13.74 17.48
CA VAL A 87 5.44 12.98 18.32
C VAL A 87 6.33 13.96 19.09
N PRO A 88 6.47 13.81 20.42
CA PRO A 88 7.44 14.59 21.19
C PRO A 88 8.86 14.46 20.62
N GLY A 89 9.49 15.60 20.32
CA GLY A 89 10.83 15.65 19.71
C GLY A 89 10.83 15.78 18.19
N ALA A 90 9.66 15.75 17.53
CA ALA A 90 9.56 16.08 16.12
C ALA A 90 9.95 17.54 15.86
N GLY A 91 10.66 17.76 14.75
CA GLY A 91 11.02 19.08 14.27
C GLY A 91 9.82 19.81 13.68
N THR A 92 9.88 21.15 13.68
CA THR A 92 8.79 22.04 13.23
C THR A 92 9.17 22.84 11.98
N GLY A 93 10.27 22.49 11.33
CA GLY A 93 10.69 23.09 10.06
C GLY A 93 10.10 22.37 8.85
N ALA A 94 10.17 23.00 7.68
CA ALA A 94 9.73 22.40 6.42
C ALA A 94 10.40 21.03 6.18
N GLY A 95 9.58 20.01 5.89
CA GLY A 95 10.00 18.62 5.68
C GLY A 95 10.27 17.83 6.97
N GLN A 96 10.15 18.46 8.15
CA GLN A 96 10.25 17.78 9.44
C GLN A 96 8.87 17.28 9.89
N GLY A 97 8.78 16.73 11.11
CA GLY A 97 7.50 16.44 11.75
C GLY A 97 7.14 14.96 11.78
N THR A 98 5.87 14.68 12.03
CA THR A 98 5.34 13.33 12.31
C THR A 98 4.71 12.70 11.08
N VAL A 99 5.10 11.46 10.75
CA VAL A 99 4.56 10.67 9.65
C VAL A 99 4.01 9.35 10.17
N ALA A 100 2.67 9.24 10.25
CA ALA A 100 1.99 8.02 10.67
C ALA A 100 1.80 7.05 9.48
N LEU A 101 2.16 5.77 9.66
CA LEU A 101 2.29 4.80 8.55
C LEU A 101 1.49 3.51 8.77
N GLY A 102 1.35 3.03 10.00
CA GLY A 102 0.72 1.75 10.31
C GLY A 102 -0.31 1.86 11.42
N ILE A 103 -1.31 0.97 11.40
CA ILE A 103 -2.27 0.78 12.49
C ILE A 103 -2.57 -0.71 12.64
N ASN A 104 -2.71 -1.19 13.87
CA ASN A 104 -3.18 -2.55 14.14
C ASN A 104 -4.64 -2.54 14.66
N PRO A 105 -5.31 -3.71 14.75
CA PRO A 105 -6.69 -3.79 15.22
C PRO A 105 -6.94 -3.32 16.67
N ALA A 106 -5.89 -3.18 17.48
CA ALA A 106 -6.00 -2.63 18.83
C ALA A 106 -6.02 -1.08 18.82
N GLY A 107 -5.77 -0.45 17.67
CA GLY A 107 -5.68 1.01 17.53
C GLY A 107 -4.28 1.56 17.79
N ALA A 108 -3.26 0.70 17.95
CA ALA A 108 -1.88 1.14 18.09
C ALA A 108 -1.34 1.54 16.71
N ILE A 109 -0.63 2.67 16.66
CA ILE A 109 -0.16 3.31 15.43
C ILE A 109 1.36 3.32 15.41
N THR A 110 1.95 3.01 14.27
CA THR A 110 3.40 3.14 14.06
C THR A 110 3.70 4.16 12.98
N GLY A 111 4.90 4.71 13.02
CA GLY A 111 5.39 5.58 11.97
C GLY A 111 6.81 6.03 12.24
N MET A 112 7.14 7.18 11.68
CA MET A 112 8.41 7.86 11.94
C MET A 112 8.18 9.34 12.20
N TYR A 113 9.16 10.01 12.78
CA TYR A 113 9.19 11.47 12.80
C TYR A 113 10.60 11.96 12.46
N PHE A 114 10.67 13.11 11.79
CA PHE A 114 11.91 13.83 11.54
C PHE A 114 12.13 14.86 12.65
N ASP A 115 13.29 14.79 13.29
CA ASP A 115 13.70 15.78 14.29
C ASP A 115 14.18 17.10 13.64
N ALA A 116 14.61 18.05 14.46
CA ALA A 116 15.15 19.32 13.97
C ALA A 116 16.44 19.18 13.14
N ASN A 117 17.13 18.05 13.22
CA ASN A 117 18.35 17.73 12.47
C ASN A 117 18.07 16.88 11.21
N CYS A 118 16.79 16.65 10.88
CA CYS A 118 16.40 15.78 9.77
C CYS A 118 16.90 14.33 9.92
N LEU A 119 16.99 13.86 11.16
CA LEU A 119 17.15 12.45 11.49
C LEU A 119 15.75 11.85 11.73
N TYR A 120 15.46 10.68 11.16
CA TYR A 120 14.17 10.04 11.37
C TYR A 120 14.22 8.96 12.45
N HIS A 121 13.20 8.94 13.30
CA HIS A 121 13.09 8.02 14.44
C HIS A 121 11.76 7.26 14.37
N GLY A 122 11.77 6.02 14.85
CA GLY A 122 10.56 5.20 14.90
C GLY A 122 9.69 5.59 16.08
N PHE A 123 8.37 5.46 15.94
CA PHE A 123 7.45 5.57 17.07
C PHE A 123 6.37 4.51 17.08
N LEU A 124 5.87 4.22 18.28
CA LEU A 124 4.64 3.50 18.57
C LEU A 124 3.74 4.43 19.40
N ARG A 125 2.51 4.67 18.93
CA ARG A 125 1.47 5.39 19.64
C ARG A 125 0.41 4.39 20.09
N ASP A 126 0.21 4.28 21.39
CA ASP A 126 -0.82 3.43 21.99
C ASP A 126 -2.23 4.02 21.78
N PRO A 127 -3.29 3.21 21.94
CA PRO A 127 -4.67 3.66 21.73
C PRO A 127 -5.08 4.81 22.65
N ASP A 128 -4.49 4.89 23.86
CA ASP A 128 -4.71 5.98 24.82
C ASP A 128 -3.97 7.28 24.44
N GLY A 129 -3.12 7.24 23.42
CA GLY A 129 -2.33 8.38 22.94
C GLY A 129 -0.92 8.47 23.51
N THR A 130 -0.51 7.55 24.37
CA THR A 130 0.89 7.45 24.82
C THR A 130 1.80 7.18 23.63
N ILE A 131 2.90 7.93 23.50
CA ILE A 131 3.86 7.78 22.41
C ILE A 131 5.20 7.29 22.98
N THR A 132 5.69 6.19 22.44
CA THR A 132 7.03 5.66 22.67
C THR A 132 7.86 5.82 21.41
N THR A 133 9.01 6.49 21.50
CA THR A 133 9.98 6.62 20.40
C THR A 133 11.10 5.60 20.55
N PHE A 134 11.71 5.20 19.44
CA PHE A 134 12.81 4.24 19.44
C PHE A 134 13.65 4.31 18.16
N ASP A 135 14.91 3.89 18.30
CA ASP A 135 15.83 3.65 17.19
C ASP A 135 16.29 2.19 17.16
N ALA A 136 16.47 1.65 15.96
CA ALA A 136 17.06 0.34 15.78
C ALA A 136 18.56 0.39 16.19
N PRO A 137 19.12 -0.68 16.78
CA PRO A 137 20.50 -0.68 17.32
C PRO A 137 21.63 -0.36 16.32
N GLY A 138 21.36 -0.41 15.01
CA GLY A 138 22.33 -0.10 13.95
C GLY A 138 22.00 1.15 13.13
N ALA A 139 20.99 1.93 13.53
CA ALA A 139 20.59 3.13 12.80
C ALA A 139 21.70 4.19 12.83
N GLY A 140 21.90 4.88 11.70
CA GLY A 140 22.77 6.03 11.65
C GLY A 140 22.23 7.18 12.51
N THR A 141 23.12 7.94 13.13
CA THR A 141 22.77 8.97 14.12
C THR A 141 23.00 10.40 13.63
N VAL A 142 23.37 10.57 12.37
CA VAL A 142 23.61 11.87 11.76
C VAL A 142 22.51 12.11 10.73
N GLY A 143 21.70 13.14 10.98
CA GLY A 143 20.64 13.55 10.07
C GLY A 143 21.18 14.11 8.73
N GLY A 144 20.25 14.36 7.81
CA GLY A 144 20.55 14.81 6.45
C GLY A 144 19.88 16.14 6.12
N SER A 145 19.45 16.28 4.86
CA SER A 145 18.57 17.38 4.44
C SER A 145 17.13 16.89 4.35
N CYS A 146 16.22 17.57 5.05
CA CYS A 146 14.77 17.34 4.98
C CYS A 146 14.16 17.67 3.61
N SER A 147 14.94 18.17 2.66
CA SER A 147 14.47 18.75 1.39
C SER A 147 14.71 17.87 0.16
N THR A 148 15.11 16.60 0.34
CA THR A 148 15.43 15.75 -0.81
C THR A 148 14.23 14.87 -1.19
N ASN A 149 13.78 15.01 -2.44
CA ASN A 149 12.65 14.26 -3.04
C ASN A 149 12.98 12.77 -3.28
N ILE A 150 14.01 12.25 -2.61
CA ILE A 150 14.54 10.90 -2.84
C ILE A 150 14.75 10.22 -1.49
N TRP A 151 13.61 9.94 -0.84
CA TRP A 151 13.42 9.47 0.54
C TRP A 151 14.20 8.21 0.95
N TRP A 152 14.76 7.48 -0.01
CA TRP A 152 15.48 6.23 0.17
C TRP A 152 17.00 6.33 -0.03
N LEU A 153 17.53 7.51 -0.43
CA LEU A 153 18.94 7.64 -0.80
C LEU A 153 19.84 8.40 0.19
N VAL A 154 19.29 9.17 1.14
CA VAL A 154 20.12 10.15 1.89
C VAL A 154 19.80 10.26 3.38
N MET A 155 18.67 9.74 3.82
CA MET A 155 18.23 9.89 5.22
C MET A 155 18.71 8.69 6.04
N LYS A 156 19.25 8.95 7.23
CA LYS A 156 19.63 7.93 8.22
C LYS A 156 18.61 7.90 9.34
N GLY A 157 18.46 6.75 10.00
CA GLY A 157 17.53 6.63 11.11
C GLY A 157 16.68 5.37 11.07
N THR A 158 15.55 5.38 11.80
CA THR A 158 14.64 4.24 11.97
C THR A 158 13.20 4.62 11.60
N ALA A 159 12.52 3.84 10.77
CA ALA A 159 11.12 4.04 10.43
C ALA A 159 10.30 2.79 10.76
N ALA A 160 9.27 2.94 11.60
CA ALA A 160 8.34 1.86 11.96
C ALA A 160 7.17 1.78 10.98
N GLN A 161 7.35 1.07 9.87
CA GLN A 161 6.44 1.11 8.73
C GLN A 161 5.13 0.36 8.92
N ASN A 162 5.12 -0.75 9.69
CA ASN A 162 3.91 -1.54 9.88
C ASN A 162 3.89 -2.28 11.23
N ILE A 163 2.68 -2.59 11.72
CA ILE A 163 2.44 -3.30 12.97
C ILE A 163 1.32 -4.32 12.77
N ASN A 164 1.51 -5.54 13.29
CA ASN A 164 0.48 -6.59 13.22
C ASN A 164 -0.36 -6.67 14.50
N ALA A 165 -1.37 -7.55 14.48
CA ALA A 165 -2.28 -7.76 15.61
C ALA A 165 -1.60 -8.27 16.90
N ALA A 166 -0.42 -8.90 16.79
CA ALA A 166 0.37 -9.32 17.94
C ALA A 166 1.26 -8.19 18.51
N GLY A 167 1.18 -6.98 17.95
CA GLY A 167 2.03 -5.85 18.34
C GLY A 167 3.47 -5.95 17.83
N THR A 168 3.77 -6.91 16.94
CA THR A 168 5.08 -6.97 16.27
C THR A 168 5.13 -5.86 15.23
N ILE A 169 6.19 -5.08 15.27
CA ILE A 169 6.44 -3.99 14.32
C ILE A 169 7.48 -4.48 13.32
N THR A 170 7.29 -4.17 12.03
CA THR A 170 8.37 -4.22 11.04
C THR A 170 8.65 -2.82 10.53
N GLY A 171 9.89 -2.60 10.11
CA GLY A 171 10.34 -1.32 9.60
C GLY A 171 11.72 -1.40 9.01
N ILE A 172 12.23 -0.23 8.63
CA ILE A 172 13.55 -0.06 8.05
C ILE A 172 14.42 0.78 8.96
N TYR A 173 15.73 0.57 8.88
CA TYR A 173 16.69 1.56 9.33
C TYR A 173 17.79 1.73 8.30
N THR A 174 18.29 2.95 8.15
CA THR A 174 19.46 3.24 7.35
C THR A 174 20.64 3.48 8.29
N ASP A 175 21.72 2.74 8.08
CA ASP A 175 22.89 2.76 8.95
C ASP A 175 23.76 4.01 8.76
N ALA A 176 24.89 4.07 9.48
CA ALA A 176 25.84 5.17 9.37
C ALA A 176 26.48 5.29 7.97
N ASN A 177 26.53 4.20 7.20
CA ASN A 177 27.11 4.14 5.87
C ASN A 177 26.10 4.47 4.77
N GLY A 178 24.80 4.58 5.08
CA GLY A 178 23.73 4.82 4.12
C GLY A 178 23.15 3.54 3.51
N VAL A 179 23.38 2.39 4.14
CA VAL A 179 22.83 1.09 3.73
C VAL A 179 21.49 0.86 4.43
N GLY A 180 20.48 0.43 3.67
CA GLY A 180 19.16 0.09 4.20
C GLY A 180 19.11 -1.32 4.78
N HIS A 181 18.43 -1.47 5.91
CA HIS A 181 18.20 -2.74 6.57
C HIS A 181 16.74 -2.86 7.03
N THR A 182 16.24 -4.08 7.20
CA THR A 182 14.91 -4.33 7.73
C THR A 182 14.98 -4.90 9.15
N PHE A 183 14.03 -4.54 10.01
CA PHE A 183 13.91 -5.06 11.36
C PHE A 183 12.50 -5.57 11.70
N LEU A 184 12.44 -6.42 12.73
CA LEU A 184 11.27 -6.67 13.55
C LEU A 184 11.53 -6.15 14.96
N ARG A 185 10.52 -5.54 15.58
CA ARG A 185 10.52 -5.17 17.00
C ARG A 185 9.36 -5.88 17.69
N ALA A 186 9.67 -6.72 18.67
CA ALA A 186 8.67 -7.41 19.49
C ALA A 186 8.00 -6.42 20.48
N PRO A 187 6.82 -6.78 21.05
CA PRO A 187 6.14 -5.93 22.02
C PRO A 187 6.98 -5.59 23.26
N ASP A 188 7.91 -6.47 23.66
CA ASP A 188 8.85 -6.23 24.76
C ASP A 188 10.02 -5.30 24.40
N GLY A 189 10.09 -4.83 23.15
CA GLY A 189 11.13 -3.94 22.65
C GLY A 189 12.33 -4.64 22.02
N THR A 190 12.37 -5.98 22.01
CA THR A 190 13.47 -6.73 21.40
C THR A 190 13.50 -6.54 19.88
N PHE A 191 14.66 -6.18 19.34
CA PHE A 191 14.90 -6.07 17.90
C PHE A 191 15.46 -7.36 17.29
N THR A 192 15.05 -7.66 16.07
CA THR A 192 15.67 -8.65 15.19
C THR A 192 15.86 -8.02 13.82
N THR A 193 17.10 -7.93 13.35
CA THR A 193 17.42 -7.36 12.03
C THR A 193 17.69 -8.49 11.03
N PHE A 194 17.48 -8.21 9.74
CA PHE A 194 17.85 -9.13 8.66
C PHE A 194 18.06 -8.38 7.35
N ASP A 195 18.86 -8.99 6.48
CA ASP A 195 19.05 -8.55 5.10
C ASP A 195 18.68 -9.68 4.13
N ALA A 196 18.18 -9.31 2.95
CA ALA A 196 17.91 -10.26 1.90
C ALA A 196 19.22 -10.80 1.30
N PRO A 197 19.28 -12.08 0.91
CA PRO A 197 20.45 -12.62 0.24
C PRO A 197 20.60 -11.93 -1.12
N GLY A 198 21.76 -11.30 -1.36
CA GLY A 198 22.03 -10.54 -2.58
C GLY A 198 21.85 -9.02 -2.44
N ALA A 199 21.41 -8.53 -1.28
CA ALA A 199 21.43 -7.09 -0.99
C ALA A 199 22.85 -6.54 -1.08
N GLY A 200 22.99 -5.38 -1.74
CA GLY A 200 24.23 -4.64 -1.78
C GLY A 200 24.57 -4.03 -0.41
N THR A 201 25.85 -3.69 -0.22
CA THR A 201 26.41 -3.26 1.07
C THR A 201 27.01 -1.86 1.04
N GLU A 202 26.80 -1.11 -0.04
CA GLU A 202 27.24 0.28 -0.18
C GLU A 202 26.04 1.20 -0.24
N ALA A 203 26.18 2.47 0.14
CA ALA A 203 25.09 3.43 -0.10
C ALA A 203 24.84 3.57 -1.60
N PRO A 204 23.58 3.54 -2.07
CA PRO A 204 22.31 3.51 -1.33
C PRO A 204 21.58 2.16 -1.42
N GLN A 205 22.34 1.07 -1.36
CA GLN A 205 21.87 -0.31 -1.51
C GLN A 205 21.27 -0.83 -0.19
N GLY A 206 20.81 -2.09 -0.18
CA GLY A 206 20.37 -2.76 1.05
C GLY A 206 18.97 -3.35 0.95
N THR A 207 18.39 -3.68 2.10
CA THR A 207 17.09 -4.37 2.22
C THR A 207 16.02 -3.45 2.79
N TRP A 208 14.89 -3.37 2.10
CA TRP A 208 13.80 -2.43 2.39
C TRP A 208 12.45 -3.14 2.51
N THR A 209 11.50 -2.51 3.16
CA THR A 209 10.08 -2.88 3.07
C THR A 209 9.26 -1.63 2.80
N ALA A 210 8.07 -1.80 2.23
CA ALA A 210 7.18 -0.70 1.88
C ALA A 210 6.50 -0.12 3.12
N THR A 211 5.93 1.07 2.95
CA THR A 211 5.01 1.64 3.93
C THR A 211 3.71 0.84 3.94
N SER A 212 3.30 0.38 5.13
CA SER A 212 2.01 -0.25 5.37
C SER A 212 1.81 -1.63 4.68
N TYR A 213 1.08 -2.55 5.32
CA TYR A 213 0.64 -3.84 4.75
C TYR A 213 1.71 -4.87 4.33
N THR A 214 2.96 -4.70 4.73
CA THR A 214 4.04 -5.64 4.38
C THR A 214 4.24 -6.77 5.38
N LEU A 215 3.72 -6.64 6.60
CA LEU A 215 3.75 -7.66 7.65
C LEU A 215 2.36 -8.24 7.87
N ASN A 216 2.23 -9.56 7.70
CA ASN A 216 0.95 -10.22 7.94
C ASN A 216 0.79 -10.71 9.40
N PRO A 217 -0.43 -11.11 9.81
CA PRO A 217 -0.68 -11.59 11.19
C PRO A 217 0.16 -12.81 11.60
N ALA A 218 0.59 -13.63 10.63
CA ALA A 218 1.43 -14.79 10.88
C ALA A 218 2.93 -14.45 11.04
N GLY A 219 3.32 -13.18 10.85
CA GLY A 219 4.71 -12.73 10.99
C GLY A 219 5.56 -12.87 9.72
N ALA A 220 4.95 -13.13 8.56
CA ALA A 220 5.64 -13.06 7.27
C ALA A 220 5.77 -11.60 6.82
N ILE A 221 6.86 -11.28 6.12
CA ILE A 221 7.19 -9.92 5.65
C ILE A 221 7.56 -9.97 4.17
N THR A 222 7.09 -9.01 3.38
CA THR A 222 7.59 -8.80 2.01
C THR A 222 8.24 -7.43 1.87
N GLY A 223 9.07 -7.28 0.84
CA GLY A 223 9.76 -6.04 0.52
C GLY A 223 10.68 -6.24 -0.65
N TRP A 224 11.62 -5.32 -0.85
CA TRP A 224 12.62 -5.42 -1.92
C TRP A 224 14.03 -5.21 -1.36
N TYR A 225 15.03 -5.62 -2.13
CA TYR A 225 16.41 -5.20 -1.89
C TYR A 225 17.00 -4.58 -3.15
N VAL A 226 18.01 -3.75 -2.95
CA VAL A 226 18.83 -3.14 -3.99
C VAL A 226 20.16 -3.88 -3.99
N ASP A 227 20.56 -4.46 -5.13
CA ASP A 227 21.82 -5.19 -5.27
C ASP A 227 23.00 -4.25 -5.58
N SER A 228 24.20 -4.81 -5.78
CA SER A 228 25.40 -4.03 -6.17
C SER A 228 25.31 -3.39 -7.56
N GLY A 229 24.44 -3.91 -8.43
CA GLY A 229 24.14 -3.35 -9.75
C GLY A 229 23.05 -2.28 -9.72
N MET A 230 22.54 -1.93 -8.53
CA MET A 230 21.41 -1.03 -8.31
C MET A 230 20.06 -1.55 -8.85
N ALA A 231 19.96 -2.85 -9.15
CA ALA A 231 18.72 -3.50 -9.54
C ALA A 231 17.86 -3.83 -8.32
N LEU A 232 16.54 -3.80 -8.51
CA LEU A 232 15.53 -4.05 -7.49
C LEU A 232 15.04 -5.50 -7.56
N HIS A 233 14.99 -6.16 -6.41
CA HIS A 233 14.59 -7.56 -6.31
C HIS A 233 13.58 -7.75 -5.20
N GLY A 234 12.56 -8.58 -5.42
CA GLY A 234 11.56 -8.87 -4.40
C GLY A 234 12.07 -9.91 -3.39
N TYR A 235 11.62 -9.80 -2.14
CA TYR A 235 11.77 -10.87 -1.15
C TYR A 235 10.48 -11.17 -0.37
N LEU A 236 10.42 -12.38 0.17
CA LEU A 236 9.46 -12.83 1.16
C LEU A 236 10.21 -13.51 2.31
N ARG A 237 10.05 -12.97 3.52
CA ARG A 237 10.55 -13.54 4.76
C ARG A 237 9.42 -14.28 5.49
N THR A 238 9.68 -15.50 5.92
CA THR A 238 8.75 -16.26 6.77
C THR A 238 8.91 -15.86 8.25
N ALA A 239 7.91 -16.19 9.08
CA ALA A 239 7.97 -15.95 10.52
C ALA A 239 9.20 -16.57 11.21
N LYS A 240 9.69 -17.71 10.67
CA LYS A 240 10.89 -18.41 11.16
C LYS A 240 12.21 -17.77 10.71
N GLY A 241 12.17 -16.69 9.94
CA GLY A 241 13.35 -15.97 9.48
C GLY A 241 13.91 -16.39 8.12
N THR A 242 13.39 -17.43 7.47
CA THR A 242 13.81 -17.79 6.12
C THR A 242 13.41 -16.69 5.13
N VAL A 243 14.39 -16.13 4.41
CA VAL A 243 14.19 -15.16 3.33
C VAL A 243 14.33 -15.85 1.99
N THR A 244 13.33 -15.68 1.12
CA THR A 244 13.36 -16.12 -0.28
C THR A 244 13.22 -14.93 -1.20
N THR A 245 14.06 -14.84 -2.21
CA THR A 245 14.02 -13.75 -3.21
C THR A 245 13.28 -14.18 -4.47
N PHE A 246 12.81 -13.22 -5.26
CA PHE A 246 12.15 -13.46 -6.53
C PHE A 246 12.17 -12.22 -7.43
N ASP A 247 12.21 -12.48 -8.73
CA ASP A 247 12.07 -11.46 -9.78
C ASP A 247 10.88 -11.77 -10.68
N VAL A 248 10.13 -10.73 -11.04
CA VAL A 248 9.01 -10.85 -11.98
C VAL A 248 9.55 -11.02 -13.40
N PRO A 249 9.05 -12.00 -14.18
CA PRO A 249 9.39 -12.10 -15.59
C PRO A 249 9.04 -10.80 -16.34
N GLY A 250 10.02 -10.24 -17.06
CA GLY A 250 9.88 -8.97 -17.77
C GLY A 250 10.38 -7.74 -17.00
N ALA A 251 10.77 -7.90 -15.74
CA ALA A 251 11.44 -6.84 -15.00
C ALA A 251 12.80 -6.48 -15.62
N GLY A 252 13.10 -5.19 -15.67
CA GLY A 252 14.40 -4.68 -16.09
C GLY A 252 15.47 -4.98 -15.04
N THR A 253 16.73 -4.99 -15.48
CA THR A 253 17.90 -5.27 -14.64
C THR A 253 18.86 -4.09 -14.54
N GLY A 254 18.46 -2.92 -15.06
CA GLY A 254 19.21 -1.69 -14.93
C GLY A 254 19.08 -1.06 -13.54
N ALA A 255 19.86 -0.02 -13.29
CA ALA A 255 19.75 0.75 -12.06
C ALA A 255 18.31 1.27 -11.86
N ILE A 256 17.75 1.05 -10.67
CA ILE A 256 16.40 1.44 -10.27
C ILE A 256 15.28 0.69 -11.05
N GLN A 257 15.61 -0.31 -11.86
CA GLN A 257 14.64 -1.22 -12.47
C GLN A 257 14.51 -2.50 -11.64
N GLY A 258 13.43 -3.26 -11.85
CA GLY A 258 13.28 -4.56 -11.18
C GLY A 258 11.97 -4.72 -10.43
N THR A 259 11.94 -5.62 -9.45
CA THR A 259 10.73 -6.08 -8.75
C THR A 259 10.58 -5.40 -7.38
N VAL A 260 9.41 -4.80 -7.11
CA VAL A 260 9.11 -4.11 -5.86
C VAL A 260 7.78 -4.59 -5.26
N PRO A 261 7.82 -5.53 -4.32
CA PRO A 261 6.66 -5.96 -3.53
C PRO A 261 6.26 -4.89 -2.51
N LEU A 262 4.98 -4.52 -2.47
CA LEU A 262 4.46 -3.47 -1.59
C LEU A 262 3.48 -3.98 -0.53
N SER A 263 2.79 -5.10 -0.75
CA SER A 263 1.76 -5.57 0.18
C SER A 263 1.63 -7.09 0.22
N LEU A 264 1.28 -7.61 1.40
CA LEU A 264 1.18 -9.03 1.74
C LEU A 264 -0.12 -9.29 2.51
N ASN A 265 -0.99 -10.15 2.01
CA ASN A 265 -2.21 -10.54 2.72
C ASN A 265 -1.99 -11.73 3.69
N PRO A 266 -2.98 -12.07 4.55
CA PRO A 266 -2.87 -13.20 5.49
C PRO A 266 -2.57 -14.55 4.82
N GLU A 267 -3.03 -14.74 3.59
CA GLU A 267 -2.84 -15.96 2.78
C GLU A 267 -1.41 -16.06 2.20
N ARG A 268 -0.60 -15.00 2.36
CA ARG A 268 0.74 -14.81 1.77
C ARG A 268 0.75 -14.61 0.26
N GLU A 269 -0.34 -14.07 -0.28
CA GLU A 269 -0.31 -13.46 -1.59
C GLU A 269 0.37 -12.10 -1.49
N VAL A 270 1.17 -11.78 -2.50
CA VAL A 270 1.97 -10.55 -2.55
C VAL A 270 1.61 -9.78 -3.80
N THR A 271 1.37 -8.48 -3.67
CA THR A 271 1.25 -7.57 -4.81
C THR A 271 2.27 -6.45 -4.72
N GLY A 272 2.48 -5.80 -5.85
CA GLY A 272 3.41 -4.70 -6.04
C GLY A 272 3.57 -4.46 -7.52
N PHE A 273 4.65 -3.77 -7.87
CA PHE A 273 4.97 -3.47 -9.26
C PHE A 273 6.34 -4.02 -9.65
N TYR A 274 6.60 -4.07 -10.95
CA TYR A 274 7.96 -4.11 -11.47
C TYR A 274 8.17 -3.01 -12.51
N LEU A 275 9.42 -2.55 -12.61
CA LEU A 275 9.88 -1.65 -13.65
C LEU A 275 10.54 -2.48 -14.74
N ASP A 276 10.09 -2.33 -15.99
CA ASP A 276 10.68 -3.00 -17.14
C ASP A 276 11.99 -2.33 -17.61
N GLY A 277 12.54 -2.77 -18.74
CA GLY A 277 13.75 -2.17 -19.32
C GLY A 277 13.59 -0.70 -19.74
N SER A 278 12.36 -0.22 -19.92
CA SER A 278 12.02 1.17 -20.22
C SER A 278 11.69 1.98 -18.97
N SER A 279 11.74 1.35 -17.79
CA SER A 279 11.28 1.90 -16.51
C SER A 279 9.79 2.28 -16.52
N ALA A 280 8.97 1.53 -17.25
CA ALA A 280 7.52 1.57 -17.14
C ALA A 280 7.04 0.63 -16.01
N PHE A 281 6.01 1.05 -15.28
CA PHE A 281 5.41 0.29 -14.20
C PHE A 281 4.44 -0.77 -14.72
N HIS A 282 4.56 -1.97 -14.17
CA HIS A 282 3.66 -3.09 -14.42
C HIS A 282 3.23 -3.72 -13.10
N GLY A 283 1.98 -4.14 -12.98
CA GLY A 283 1.47 -4.79 -11.78
C GLY A 283 1.81 -6.28 -11.73
N PHE A 284 2.00 -6.83 -10.53
CA PHE A 284 2.07 -8.27 -10.34
C PHE A 284 1.28 -8.77 -9.12
N LEU A 285 0.92 -10.06 -9.18
CA LEU A 285 0.40 -10.87 -8.08
C LEU A 285 1.24 -12.13 -7.97
N ARG A 286 1.79 -12.40 -6.78
CA ARG A 286 2.48 -13.62 -6.42
C ARG A 286 1.56 -14.46 -5.52
N SER A 287 1.28 -15.68 -5.95
CA SER A 287 0.56 -16.66 -5.12
C SER A 287 1.39 -17.13 -3.91
N PRO A 288 0.78 -17.79 -2.91
CA PRO A 288 1.51 -18.29 -1.73
C PRO A 288 2.56 -19.35 -2.09
N ARG A 289 2.37 -20.04 -3.23
CA ARG A 289 3.31 -21.04 -3.78
C ARG A 289 4.36 -20.46 -4.72
N GLY A 290 4.38 -19.13 -4.91
CA GLY A 290 5.40 -18.44 -5.70
C GLY A 290 5.12 -18.29 -7.19
N LYS A 291 3.96 -18.76 -7.70
CA LYS A 291 3.53 -18.41 -9.07
C LYS A 291 3.33 -16.91 -9.18
N LEU A 292 3.97 -16.28 -10.16
CA LEU A 292 3.83 -14.87 -10.51
C LEU A 292 2.84 -14.70 -11.66
N THR A 293 2.03 -13.65 -11.59
CA THR A 293 1.06 -13.24 -12.63
C THR A 293 1.16 -11.74 -12.78
N THR A 294 1.41 -11.25 -13.99
CA THR A 294 1.51 -9.83 -14.30
C THR A 294 0.19 -9.29 -14.83
N PHE A 295 -0.03 -7.98 -14.71
CA PHE A 295 -1.20 -7.31 -15.26
C PHE A 295 -0.94 -5.82 -15.47
N ASP A 296 -1.57 -5.27 -16.50
CA ASP A 296 -1.59 -3.83 -16.79
C ASP A 296 -3.03 -3.32 -16.83
N VAL A 297 -3.24 -2.12 -16.28
CA VAL A 297 -4.52 -1.42 -16.34
C VAL A 297 -4.69 -0.77 -17.71
N PRO A 298 -5.81 -1.03 -18.42
CA PRO A 298 -6.09 -0.33 -19.67
C PRO A 298 -6.10 1.19 -19.48
N GLY A 299 -5.36 1.91 -20.32
CA GLY A 299 -5.19 3.36 -20.23
C GLY A 299 -3.89 3.81 -19.55
N GLY A 300 -3.16 2.89 -18.91
CA GLY A 300 -1.79 3.16 -18.45
C GLY A 300 -0.84 3.46 -19.61
N GLY A 301 0.02 4.46 -19.42
CA GLY A 301 1.12 4.74 -20.33
C GLY A 301 2.23 3.68 -20.21
N THR A 302 3.14 3.68 -21.18
CA THR A 302 4.31 2.78 -21.22
C THR A 302 5.64 3.54 -21.22
N GLY A 303 5.59 4.85 -20.96
CA GLY A 303 6.77 5.69 -20.82
C GLY A 303 7.45 5.55 -19.48
N PHE A 304 8.54 6.29 -19.31
CA PHE A 304 9.31 6.36 -18.07
C PHE A 304 8.42 6.76 -16.89
N PHE A 305 8.30 5.89 -15.88
CA PHE A 305 7.43 6.02 -14.72
C PHE A 305 5.92 6.20 -15.01
N GLN A 306 5.47 5.71 -16.16
CA GLN A 306 4.05 5.54 -16.47
C GLN A 306 3.62 4.09 -16.23
N GLY A 307 2.32 3.79 -16.26
CA GLY A 307 1.82 2.41 -16.21
C GLY A 307 1.15 2.05 -14.89
N THR A 308 1.18 0.77 -14.52
CA THR A 308 0.35 0.20 -13.44
C THR A 308 1.11 0.06 -12.13
N TYR A 309 0.61 0.69 -11.06
CA TYR A 309 1.24 0.76 -9.74
C TYR A 309 0.30 0.21 -8.64
N PRO A 310 0.27 -1.12 -8.41
CA PRO A 310 -0.51 -1.72 -7.32
C PRO A 310 0.18 -1.54 -5.97
N VAL A 311 -0.57 -1.16 -4.93
CA VAL A 311 -0.01 -0.84 -3.60
C VAL A 311 -0.54 -1.72 -2.48
N SER A 312 -1.78 -2.19 -2.54
CA SER A 312 -2.43 -2.88 -1.42
C SER A 312 -3.24 -4.07 -1.89
N ILE A 313 -3.18 -5.17 -1.14
CA ILE A 313 -4.01 -6.37 -1.30
C ILE A 313 -4.75 -6.69 0.01
N ASN A 314 -6.07 -6.85 -0.05
CA ASN A 314 -6.86 -7.22 1.13
C ASN A 314 -6.97 -8.76 1.29
N PRO A 315 -7.53 -9.26 2.41
CA PRO A 315 -7.67 -10.71 2.63
C PRO A 315 -8.56 -11.45 1.62
N ALA A 316 -9.41 -10.73 0.88
CA ALA A 316 -10.19 -11.34 -0.20
C ALA A 316 -9.38 -11.51 -1.50
N GLY A 317 -8.14 -10.99 -1.56
CA GLY A 317 -7.31 -10.98 -2.77
C GLY A 317 -7.60 -9.81 -3.72
N ALA A 318 -8.40 -8.83 -3.29
CA ALA A 318 -8.66 -7.63 -4.09
C ALA A 318 -7.50 -6.64 -3.97
N ILE A 319 -7.02 -6.13 -5.09
CA ILE A 319 -5.84 -5.27 -5.19
C ILE A 319 -6.26 -3.86 -5.59
N THR A 320 -5.71 -2.84 -4.94
CA THR A 320 -5.89 -1.43 -5.33
C THR A 320 -4.55 -0.74 -5.53
N GLY A 321 -4.60 0.38 -6.25
CA GLY A 321 -3.47 1.26 -6.54
C GLY A 321 -3.86 2.23 -7.63
N ASN A 322 -2.88 2.87 -8.25
CA ASN A 322 -3.09 3.79 -9.36
C ASN A 322 -2.45 3.29 -10.65
N TYR A 323 -2.89 3.84 -11.77
CA TYR A 323 -2.11 3.82 -13.00
C TYR A 323 -1.86 5.24 -13.49
N THR A 324 -0.72 5.43 -14.12
CA THR A 324 -0.29 6.70 -14.69
C THR A 324 -0.47 6.63 -16.21
N ASP A 325 -1.29 7.52 -16.75
CA ASP A 325 -1.57 7.58 -18.19
C ASP A 325 -0.40 8.19 -19.00
N THR A 326 -0.58 8.33 -20.32
CA THR A 326 0.43 8.93 -21.20
C THR A 326 0.67 10.42 -20.95
N ASN A 327 -0.25 11.11 -20.25
CA ASN A 327 -0.14 12.51 -19.86
C ASN A 327 0.44 12.69 -18.45
N ASN A 328 0.84 11.59 -17.80
CA ASN A 328 1.30 11.53 -16.42
C ASN A 328 0.22 11.88 -15.38
N VAL A 329 -1.05 11.64 -15.68
CA VAL A 329 -2.17 11.78 -14.74
C VAL A 329 -2.39 10.45 -14.02
N ASN A 330 -2.62 10.50 -12.71
CA ASN A 330 -2.90 9.32 -11.89
C ASN A 330 -4.39 9.00 -11.85
N HIS A 331 -4.72 7.72 -12.00
CA HIS A 331 -6.09 7.22 -11.93
C HIS A 331 -6.16 6.04 -10.97
N GLY A 332 -7.20 5.96 -10.15
CA GLY A 332 -7.39 4.85 -9.22
C GLY A 332 -7.88 3.58 -9.93
N PHE A 333 -7.47 2.41 -9.44
CA PHE A 333 -8.04 1.14 -9.86
C PHE A 333 -8.31 0.17 -8.70
N LEU A 334 -9.20 -0.78 -8.97
CA LEU A 334 -9.49 -1.96 -8.17
C LEU A 334 -9.44 -3.19 -9.09
N ARG A 335 -8.62 -4.17 -8.74
CA ARG A 335 -8.58 -5.49 -9.36
C ARG A 335 -9.26 -6.49 -8.42
N ALA A 336 -10.34 -7.10 -8.89
CA ALA A 336 -11.02 -8.17 -8.18
C ALA A 336 -10.17 -9.46 -8.16
N PRO A 337 -10.46 -10.42 -7.25
CA PRO A 337 -9.69 -11.66 -7.14
C PRO A 337 -9.68 -12.51 -8.42
N ASP A 338 -10.77 -12.43 -9.20
CA ASP A 338 -10.89 -13.07 -10.53
C ASP A 338 -10.08 -12.37 -11.64
N GLY A 339 -9.46 -11.25 -11.32
CA GLY A 339 -8.64 -10.45 -12.23
C GLY A 339 -9.38 -9.34 -12.98
N LYS A 340 -10.68 -9.16 -12.75
CA LYS A 340 -11.42 -8.05 -13.35
C LYS A 340 -10.92 -6.71 -12.82
N LEU A 341 -10.63 -5.79 -13.73
CA LEU A 341 -10.20 -4.42 -13.42
C LEU A 341 -11.37 -3.44 -13.49
N THR A 342 -11.40 -2.50 -12.53
CA THR A 342 -12.31 -1.35 -12.50
C THR A 342 -11.49 -0.11 -12.18
N THR A 343 -11.66 0.97 -12.94
CA THR A 343 -10.98 2.25 -12.72
C THR A 343 -11.94 3.27 -12.12
N PHE A 344 -11.40 4.27 -11.43
CA PHE A 344 -12.17 5.37 -10.85
C PHE A 344 -11.30 6.61 -10.62
N ASP A 345 -11.93 7.78 -10.73
CA ASP A 345 -11.35 9.06 -10.34
C ASP A 345 -12.18 9.70 -9.23
N VAL A 346 -11.50 10.33 -8.27
CA VAL A 346 -12.13 11.08 -7.19
C VAL A 346 -12.62 12.44 -7.73
N PRO A 347 -13.87 12.84 -7.42
CA PRO A 347 -14.34 14.19 -7.76
C PRO A 347 -13.42 15.26 -7.16
N GLY A 348 -12.94 16.19 -8.00
CA GLY A 348 -12.00 17.24 -7.59
C GLY A 348 -10.53 16.94 -7.89
N ALA A 349 -10.20 15.71 -8.31
CA ALA A 349 -8.87 15.37 -8.79
C ALA A 349 -8.46 16.22 -10.01
N GLY A 350 -7.22 16.69 -10.01
CA GLY A 350 -6.63 17.42 -11.11
C GLY A 350 -6.36 16.51 -12.32
N ALA A 351 -6.26 17.10 -13.50
CA ALA A 351 -6.01 16.42 -14.78
C ALA A 351 -4.66 16.81 -15.41
N GLY A 352 -3.81 17.53 -14.69
CA GLY A 352 -2.45 17.84 -15.09
C GLY A 352 -1.46 16.74 -14.72
N ALA A 353 -0.25 16.82 -15.27
CA ALA A 353 0.83 15.91 -14.94
C ALA A 353 1.08 15.87 -13.42
N TYR A 354 1.26 14.67 -12.87
CA TYR A 354 1.46 14.37 -11.45
C TYR A 354 0.26 14.66 -10.53
N GLN A 355 -0.89 15.02 -11.10
CA GLN A 355 -2.15 15.15 -10.37
C GLN A 355 -2.95 13.85 -10.43
N GLY A 356 -4.15 13.83 -9.86
CA GLY A 356 -5.08 12.72 -10.03
C GLY A 356 -5.34 11.88 -8.78
N THR A 357 -5.87 10.67 -8.96
CA THR A 357 -6.33 9.79 -7.87
C THR A 357 -5.29 8.74 -7.51
N ILE A 358 -4.93 8.64 -6.23
CA ILE A 358 -3.86 7.78 -5.71
C ILE A 358 -4.37 6.96 -4.50
N PRO A 359 -4.93 5.76 -4.73
CA PRO A 359 -5.27 4.83 -3.65
C PRO A 359 -4.02 4.33 -2.92
N TYR A 360 -4.07 4.22 -1.59
CA TYR A 360 -2.95 3.70 -0.76
C TYR A 360 -3.29 2.40 -0.02
N GLY A 361 -4.55 2.18 0.31
CA GLY A 361 -4.94 1.05 1.17
C GLY A 361 -6.36 0.57 0.94
N ASN A 362 -6.61 -0.71 1.22
CA ASN A 362 -7.94 -1.28 1.25
C ASN A 362 -8.13 -2.24 2.42
N ASN A 363 -9.36 -2.38 2.89
CA ASN A 363 -9.69 -3.21 4.04
C ASN A 363 -10.56 -4.44 3.67
N PRO A 364 -10.85 -5.34 4.63
CA PRO A 364 -11.67 -6.53 4.39
C PRO A 364 -13.12 -6.23 3.96
N ALA A 365 -13.66 -5.05 4.31
CA ALA A 365 -14.98 -4.62 3.86
C ALA A 365 -14.99 -4.12 2.41
N GLY A 366 -13.82 -4.08 1.75
CA GLY A 366 -13.68 -3.57 0.38
C GLY A 366 -13.65 -2.04 0.28
N ALA A 367 -13.57 -1.33 1.42
CA ALA A 367 -13.34 0.09 1.42
C ALA A 367 -11.90 0.38 0.99
N ILE A 368 -11.71 1.49 0.28
CA ILE A 368 -10.42 1.96 -0.25
C ILE A 368 -10.17 3.36 0.29
N THR A 369 -8.99 3.60 0.84
CA THR A 369 -8.51 4.93 1.23
C THR A 369 -7.36 5.35 0.34
N GLY A 370 -7.20 6.65 0.15
CA GLY A 370 -6.08 7.22 -0.59
C GLY A 370 -6.14 8.73 -0.64
N ALA A 371 -5.27 9.34 -1.43
CA ALA A 371 -5.31 10.76 -1.71
C ALA A 371 -5.74 11.05 -3.14
N TYR A 372 -6.19 12.27 -3.41
CA TYR A 372 -6.14 12.84 -4.74
C TYR A 372 -5.39 14.16 -4.72
N VAL A 373 -4.67 14.44 -5.80
CA VAL A 373 -4.00 15.72 -6.02
C VAL A 373 -4.88 16.57 -6.91
N ASP A 374 -5.26 17.75 -6.43
CA ASP A 374 -6.13 18.68 -7.14
C ASP A 374 -5.39 19.47 -8.25
N ALA A 375 -6.09 20.38 -8.91
CA ALA A 375 -5.51 21.23 -9.96
C ALA A 375 -4.43 22.21 -9.45
N ASN A 376 -4.43 22.52 -8.14
CA ASN A 376 -3.43 23.38 -7.49
C ASN A 376 -2.22 22.59 -6.97
N GLY A 377 -2.25 21.25 -7.05
CA GLY A 377 -1.20 20.38 -6.54
C GLY A 377 -1.33 20.05 -5.05
N ALA A 378 -2.46 20.39 -4.41
CA ALA A 378 -2.75 20.04 -3.02
C ALA A 378 -3.30 18.61 -2.93
N SER A 379 -2.90 17.89 -1.88
CA SER A 379 -3.38 16.54 -1.60
C SER A 379 -4.61 16.56 -0.70
N HIS A 380 -5.61 15.74 -1.02
CA HIS A 380 -6.83 15.60 -0.24
C HIS A 380 -7.12 14.12 0.03
N GLY A 381 -7.57 13.79 1.24
CA GLY A 381 -7.94 12.43 1.59
C GLY A 381 -9.26 12.00 0.94
N PHE A 382 -9.39 10.73 0.59
CA PHE A 382 -10.66 10.12 0.22
C PHE A 382 -10.87 8.75 0.86
N LEU A 383 -12.14 8.41 1.06
CA LEU A 383 -12.64 7.08 1.40
C LEU A 383 -13.69 6.66 0.38
N ARG A 384 -13.42 5.60 -0.38
CA ARG A 384 -14.37 4.95 -1.27
C ARG A 384 -14.97 3.73 -0.57
N ARG A 385 -16.27 3.74 -0.31
CA ARG A 385 -16.99 2.59 0.28
C ARG A 385 -17.28 1.54 -0.79
N ALA A 386 -17.38 0.29 -0.38
CA ALA A 386 -17.85 -0.79 -1.23
C ALA A 386 -19.33 -0.58 -1.60
N ASP A 387 -19.75 -1.16 -2.73
CA ASP A 387 -21.07 -0.95 -3.32
C ASP A 387 -22.23 -1.41 -2.40
N ASP A 388 -21.94 -2.21 -1.36
CA ASP A 388 -22.93 -2.85 -0.49
C ASP A 388 -22.98 -2.29 0.95
N GLU A 389 -22.16 -1.29 1.33
CA GLU A 389 -22.23 -0.70 2.68
C GLU A 389 -23.51 0.12 2.86
N HIS A 390 -24.52 -0.51 3.47
CA HIS A 390 -25.71 0.18 3.94
C HIS A 390 -25.31 1.15 5.06
N GLU A 391 -25.69 2.42 4.95
CA GLU A 391 -25.77 3.32 6.10
C GLU A 391 -26.79 2.71 7.08
N ARG A 392 -26.29 1.99 8.08
CA ARG A 392 -27.07 1.51 9.21
C ARG A 392 -26.65 2.25 10.47
#